data_AF-A0A956JQY2-F1
#
_entry.id   AF-A0A956JQY2-F1
#
_cell.length_a   1.000
_cell.length_b   1.000
_cell.length_c   1.000
_cell.angle_alpha   90.00
_cell.angle_beta   90.00
_cell.angle_gamma   90.00
#
_symmetry.space_group_name_H-M   'P 1'
#
loop_
_entity.id
_entity.type
_entity.pdbx_description
1 polymer ?
#
loop_
_entity_poly.entity_id
_entity_poly.type
_entity_poly.pdbx_seq_one_letter_code
_entity_poly.pdbx_strand_id
1 'polypeptide(L)'
;MNPLAPADHQRLLAAVNERSDMRARQDLQWVCDLSRIASTIAQEGAETNADTLGMFWIRLHEVVGALHERNRALVEFFADERRTSLLLNFVRSIEQASRNTREALTTDELVWLDYARSFQSHIHQDGYELQRKKNGLREHRHIKIAGKSFQVDELRQILDAVRARYAYSETAITVDFAMRLSAPIRRLQELLEALHRLG
;
A
#
# COMPACT_ATOMS: atom_id res chain seq x y z
N MET A 1 -6.59 19.24 19.26
CA MET A 1 -7.72 18.47 18.71
C MET A 1 -8.87 18.57 19.71
N ASN A 2 -10.08 18.92 19.27
CA ASN A 2 -11.25 18.88 20.14
C ASN A 2 -11.64 17.42 20.42
N PRO A 3 -12.04 17.07 21.66
CA PRO A 3 -12.52 15.73 21.98
C PRO A 3 -13.81 15.43 21.20
N LEU A 4 -13.93 14.19 20.71
CA LEU A 4 -15.14 13.69 20.05
C LEU A 4 -16.33 13.75 21.01
N ALA A 5 -17.52 14.06 20.50
CA ALA A 5 -18.74 13.97 21.27
C ALA A 5 -18.96 12.50 21.73
N PRO A 6 -19.52 12.23 22.93
CA PRO A 6 -19.66 10.87 23.46
C PRO A 6 -20.41 9.90 22.53
N ALA A 7 -21.40 10.38 21.79
CA ALA A 7 -22.15 9.58 20.82
C ALA A 7 -21.34 9.23 19.57
N ASP A 8 -20.47 10.15 19.12
CA ASP A 8 -19.55 9.88 18.00
C ASP A 8 -18.42 8.95 18.45
N HIS A 9 -17.99 9.04 19.70
CA HIS A 9 -17.02 8.14 20.31
C HIS A 9 -17.58 6.70 20.38
N GLN A 10 -18.80 6.50 20.85
CA GLN A 10 -19.43 5.16 20.89
C GLN A 10 -19.63 4.56 19.48
N ARG A 11 -19.95 5.38 18.48
CA ARG A 11 -20.07 4.91 17.08
C ARG A 11 -18.73 4.58 16.45
N LEU A 12 -17.70 5.39 16.74
CA LEU A 12 -16.33 5.08 16.36
C LEU A 12 -15.92 3.73 16.96
N LEU A 13 -16.15 3.52 18.25
CA LEU A 13 -15.89 2.24 18.91
C LEU A 13 -16.67 1.09 18.26
N ALA A 14 -17.96 1.28 17.95
CA ALA A 14 -18.76 0.25 17.28
C ALA A 14 -18.23 -0.08 15.87
N ALA A 15 -17.86 0.92 15.06
CA ALA A 15 -17.26 0.72 13.73
C ALA A 15 -15.84 0.12 13.80
N VAL A 16 -15.06 0.52 14.80
CA VAL A 16 -13.73 -0.05 15.10
C VAL A 16 -13.86 -1.47 15.63
N ASN A 17 -14.95 -1.82 16.32
CA ASN A 17 -15.25 -3.18 16.79
C ASN A 17 -15.89 -4.06 15.69
N GLU A 18 -16.61 -3.48 14.72
CA GLU A 18 -17.08 -4.15 13.50
C GLU A 18 -15.92 -4.52 12.58
N ARG A 19 -14.89 -3.68 12.53
CA ARG A 19 -13.54 -4.18 12.22
C ARG A 19 -13.21 -5.16 13.35
N SER A 20 -13.12 -6.46 13.09
CA SER A 20 -12.61 -7.37 14.12
C SER A 20 -11.30 -6.78 14.67
N ASP A 21 -11.17 -6.63 15.98
CA ASP A 21 -10.03 -5.98 16.66
C ASP A 21 -8.66 -6.43 16.09
N MET A 22 -8.61 -7.69 15.66
CA MET A 22 -7.47 -8.30 14.97
C MET A 22 -7.07 -7.59 13.67
N ARG A 23 -8.01 -7.11 12.86
CA ARG A 23 -7.75 -6.42 11.57
C ARG A 23 -7.18 -5.02 11.78
N ALA A 24 -7.71 -4.25 12.73
CA ALA A 24 -7.19 -2.93 13.04
C ALA A 24 -5.75 -3.00 13.60
N ARG A 25 -5.48 -4.00 14.45
CA ARG A 25 -4.11 -4.28 14.94
C ARG A 25 -3.17 -4.70 13.81
N GLN A 26 -3.65 -5.53 12.87
CA GLN A 26 -2.86 -5.94 11.71
C GLN A 26 -2.50 -4.76 10.80
N ASP A 27 -3.44 -3.87 10.49
CA ASP A 27 -3.19 -2.70 9.65
C ASP A 27 -2.12 -1.78 10.30
N LEU A 28 -2.23 -1.52 11.60
CA LEU A 28 -1.24 -0.74 12.35
C LEU A 28 0.13 -1.45 12.35
N GLN A 29 0.15 -2.77 12.62
CA GLN A 29 1.39 -3.55 12.63
C GLN A 29 2.11 -3.48 11.28
N TRP A 30 1.37 -3.58 10.16
CA TRP A 30 1.95 -3.49 8.82
C TRP A 30 2.61 -2.13 8.56
N VAL A 31 1.96 -1.05 8.96
CA VAL A 31 2.50 0.30 8.78
C VAL A 31 3.70 0.56 9.70
N CYS A 32 3.66 0.09 10.95
CA CYS A 32 4.78 0.17 11.87
C CYS A 32 5.99 -0.65 11.38
N ASP A 33 5.76 -1.87 10.90
CA ASP A 33 6.81 -2.71 10.30
C ASP A 33 7.44 -2.00 9.10
N LEU A 34 6.62 -1.50 8.17
CA LEU A 34 7.11 -0.80 6.98
C LEU A 34 7.91 0.45 7.35
N SER A 35 7.43 1.25 8.31
CA SER A 35 8.11 2.45 8.81
C SER A 35 9.49 2.13 9.38
N ARG A 36 9.57 1.07 10.21
CA ARG A 36 10.83 0.58 10.77
C ARG A 36 11.79 0.09 9.69
N ILE A 37 11.32 -0.77 8.78
CA ILE A 37 12.13 -1.33 7.69
C ILE A 37 12.65 -0.23 6.76
N ALA A 38 11.79 0.72 6.38
CA ALA A 38 12.18 1.86 5.55
C ALA A 38 13.25 2.72 6.23
N SER A 39 13.14 2.93 7.54
CA SER A 39 14.15 3.65 8.32
C SER A 39 15.48 2.91 8.35
N THR A 40 15.46 1.59 8.55
CA THR A 40 16.66 0.73 8.48
C THR A 40 17.33 0.81 7.10
N ILE A 41 16.56 0.68 6.02
CA ILE A 41 17.08 0.80 4.64
C ILE A 41 17.69 2.18 4.39
N ALA A 42 17.01 3.25 4.81
CA ALA A 42 17.52 4.60 4.62
C ALA A 42 18.83 4.86 5.39
N GLN A 43 19.03 4.16 6.52
CA GLN A 43 20.24 4.25 7.32
C GLN A 43 21.39 3.39 6.77
N GLU A 44 21.11 2.15 6.37
CA GLU A 44 22.11 1.18 5.89
C GLU A 44 22.49 1.41 4.42
N GLY A 45 21.57 1.95 3.62
CA GLY A 45 21.79 2.27 2.22
C GLY A 45 22.20 1.05 1.39
N ALA A 46 23.39 1.11 0.80
CA ALA A 46 23.90 0.03 -0.05
C ALA A 46 24.22 -1.27 0.73
N GLU A 47 24.41 -1.16 2.06
CA GLU A 47 24.78 -2.29 2.92
C GLU A 47 23.55 -3.06 3.45
N THR A 48 22.33 -2.69 3.04
CA THR A 48 21.13 -3.38 3.48
C THR A 48 21.12 -4.85 3.03
N ASN A 49 20.89 -5.75 3.99
CA ASN A 49 20.81 -7.18 3.72
C ASN A 49 19.56 -7.59 2.92
N ALA A 50 19.67 -8.70 2.19
CA ALA A 50 18.62 -9.22 1.31
C ALA A 50 17.28 -9.49 2.03
N ASP A 51 17.32 -9.97 3.28
CA ASP A 51 16.11 -10.26 4.05
C ASP A 51 15.31 -8.98 4.34
N THR A 52 16.00 -7.89 4.67
CA THR A 52 15.39 -6.58 4.92
C THR A 52 14.78 -6.01 3.64
N LEU A 53 15.47 -6.16 2.49
CA LEU A 53 14.94 -5.78 1.18
C LEU A 53 13.68 -6.61 0.83
N GLY A 54 13.71 -7.92 1.05
CA GLY A 54 12.57 -8.80 0.80
C GLY A 54 11.35 -8.43 1.64
N MET A 55 11.55 -8.21 2.94
CA MET A 55 10.50 -7.78 3.86
C MET A 55 9.93 -6.40 3.51
N PHE A 56 10.77 -5.49 3.01
CA PHE A 56 10.33 -4.18 2.54
C PHE A 56 9.31 -4.30 1.41
N TRP A 57 9.61 -5.08 0.37
CA TRP A 57 8.70 -5.25 -0.76
C TRP A 57 7.35 -5.85 -0.36
N ILE A 58 7.37 -6.85 0.51
CA ILE A 58 6.15 -7.49 1.02
C ILE A 58 5.29 -6.47 1.77
N ARG A 59 5.88 -5.76 2.75
CA ARG A 59 5.13 -4.79 3.58
C ARG A 59 4.68 -3.58 2.78
N LEU A 60 5.51 -3.10 1.86
CA LEU A 60 5.17 -1.97 1.00
C LEU A 60 3.95 -2.30 0.11
N HIS A 61 3.91 -3.50 -0.47
CA HIS A 61 2.77 -3.94 -1.28
C HIS A 61 1.47 -4.02 -0.47
N GLU A 62 1.54 -4.55 0.76
CA GLU A 62 0.38 -4.62 1.66
C GLU A 62 -0.17 -3.23 2.01
N VAL A 63 0.70 -2.26 2.30
CA VAL A 63 0.31 -0.89 2.65
C VAL A 63 -0.21 -0.10 1.45
N VAL A 64 0.48 -0.15 0.31
CA VAL A 64 0.10 0.63 -0.89
C VAL A 64 -1.08 0.00 -1.65
N GLY A 65 -1.19 -1.32 -1.61
CA GLY A 65 -2.26 -2.08 -2.24
C GLY A 65 -3.43 -2.31 -1.29
N ALA A 66 -3.28 -3.28 -0.39
CA ALA A 66 -4.41 -3.80 0.39
C ALA A 66 -4.98 -2.77 1.38
N LEU A 67 -4.13 -2.06 2.12
CA LEU A 67 -4.59 -1.07 3.09
C LEU A 67 -5.24 0.14 2.42
N HIS A 68 -4.71 0.60 1.28
CA HIS A 68 -5.33 1.68 0.49
C HIS A 68 -6.75 1.32 0.03
N GLU A 69 -6.92 0.16 -0.59
CA GLU A 69 -8.24 -0.28 -1.06
C GLU A 69 -9.24 -0.43 0.09
N ARG A 70 -8.79 -0.91 1.27
CA ARG A 70 -9.64 -0.99 2.46
C ARG A 70 -10.07 0.39 2.96
N ASN A 71 -9.15 1.34 3.04
CA ASN A 71 -9.46 2.69 3.51
C ASN A 71 -10.40 3.42 2.54
N ARG A 72 -10.21 3.23 1.23
CA ARG A 72 -11.12 3.72 0.18
C ARG A 72 -12.54 3.18 0.37
N ALA A 73 -12.68 1.86 0.48
CA ALA A 73 -13.99 1.21 0.68
C ALA A 73 -14.70 1.68 1.96
N LEU A 74 -13.94 2.00 3.01
CA LEU A 74 -14.51 2.55 4.25
C LEU A 74 -15.04 3.96 4.08
N VAL A 75 -14.31 4.83 3.37
CA VAL A 75 -14.82 6.17 3.06
C VAL A 75 -16.11 6.08 2.24
N GLU A 76 -16.17 5.18 1.26
CA GLU A 76 -17.37 4.92 0.46
C GLU A 76 -18.55 4.47 1.34
N PHE A 77 -18.32 3.49 2.22
CA PHE A 77 -19.34 3.00 3.16
C PHE A 77 -19.92 4.11 4.05
N PHE A 78 -19.07 4.96 4.64
CA PHE A 78 -19.53 6.07 5.49
C PHE A 78 -20.09 7.27 4.71
N ALA A 79 -19.79 7.40 3.41
CA ALA A 79 -20.31 8.50 2.60
C ALA A 79 -21.81 8.34 2.30
N ASP A 80 -22.32 7.11 2.24
CA ASP A 80 -23.73 6.80 2.02
C ASP A 80 -24.59 7.11 3.25
N GLU A 81 -23.99 7.09 4.45
CA GLU A 81 -24.61 7.60 5.66
C GLU A 81 -24.56 9.13 5.63
N ARG A 82 -25.68 9.78 5.26
CA ARG A 82 -25.87 11.26 5.11
C ARG A 82 -25.60 12.13 6.35
N ARG A 83 -24.67 11.75 7.24
CA ARG A 83 -24.30 12.47 8.45
C ARG A 83 -22.79 12.72 8.45
N THR A 84 -22.40 13.97 8.25
CA THR A 84 -21.05 14.48 8.51
C THR A 84 -20.73 14.39 9.99
N SER A 85 -20.23 13.23 10.41
CA SER A 85 -19.64 13.03 11.74
C SER A 85 -18.15 13.34 11.69
N LEU A 86 -17.59 13.75 12.84
CA LEU A 86 -16.14 13.88 13.02
C LEU A 86 -15.40 12.58 12.65
N LEU A 87 -16.07 11.44 12.78
CA LEU A 87 -15.58 10.12 12.36
C LEU A 87 -15.30 10.05 10.86
N LEU A 88 -16.23 10.50 10.01
CA LEU A 88 -16.02 10.50 8.55
C LEU A 88 -14.81 11.34 8.15
N ASN A 89 -14.61 12.50 8.80
CA ASN A 89 -13.44 13.34 8.57
C ASN A 89 -12.13 12.65 8.98
N PHE A 90 -12.16 11.90 10.08
CA PHE A 90 -11.00 11.14 10.54
C PHE A 90 -10.66 9.97 9.61
N VAL A 91 -11.66 9.18 9.18
CA VAL A 91 -11.48 8.09 8.21
C VAL A 91 -10.96 8.63 6.87
N ARG A 92 -11.50 9.76 6.39
CA ARG A 92 -10.97 10.46 5.20
C ARG A 92 -9.51 10.89 5.36
N SER A 93 -9.09 11.26 6.56
CA SER A 93 -7.69 11.61 6.81
C SER A 93 -6.77 10.40 6.69
N ILE A 94 -7.21 9.22 7.14
CA ILE A 94 -6.47 7.95 6.96
C ILE A 94 -6.42 7.55 5.48
N GLU A 95 -7.55 7.62 4.78
CA GLU A 95 -7.61 7.33 3.34
C GLU A 95 -6.69 8.26 2.56
N GLN A 96 -6.73 9.57 2.80
CA GLN A 96 -5.86 10.53 2.14
C GLN A 96 -4.39 10.28 2.44
N ALA A 97 -4.02 9.93 3.68
CA ALA A 97 -2.64 9.57 4.00
C ALA A 97 -2.20 8.30 3.26
N SER A 98 -3.06 7.29 3.19
CA SER A 98 -2.81 6.06 2.43
C SER A 98 -2.68 6.31 0.93
N ARG A 99 -3.53 7.18 0.38
CA ARG A 99 -3.46 7.65 -1.00
C ARG A 99 -2.15 8.39 -1.28
N ASN A 100 -1.73 9.29 -0.40
CA ASN A 100 -0.45 10.00 -0.54
C ASN A 100 0.74 9.03 -0.55
N THR A 101 0.71 7.98 0.28
CA THR A 101 1.75 6.92 0.25
C THR A 101 1.78 6.21 -1.11
N ARG A 102 0.63 5.94 -1.71
CA ARG A 102 0.55 5.34 -3.05
C ARG A 102 1.00 6.29 -4.16
N GLU A 103 0.54 7.54 -4.13
CA GLU A 103 0.85 8.56 -5.13
C GLU A 103 2.30 9.06 -5.08
N ALA A 104 3.04 8.74 -4.02
CA ALA A 104 4.49 8.93 -3.96
C ALA A 104 5.26 8.00 -4.94
N LEU A 105 4.59 6.99 -5.50
CA LEU A 105 5.10 6.11 -6.54
C LEU A 105 4.40 6.39 -7.87
N THR A 106 5.18 6.35 -8.96
CA THR A 106 4.63 6.40 -10.32
C THR A 106 3.89 5.11 -10.69
N THR A 107 3.11 5.11 -11.79
CA THR A 107 2.43 3.88 -12.26
C THR A 107 3.41 2.75 -12.55
N ASP A 108 4.55 3.05 -13.18
CA ASP A 108 5.58 2.07 -13.50
C ASP A 108 6.23 1.49 -12.23
N GLU A 109 6.39 2.32 -11.20
CA GLU A 109 6.89 1.90 -9.89
C GLU A 109 5.88 1.03 -9.12
N LEU A 110 4.59 1.27 -9.30
CA LEU A 110 3.55 0.38 -8.77
C LEU A 110 3.56 -0.98 -9.47
N VAL A 111 3.85 -1.02 -10.79
CA VAL A 111 4.07 -2.28 -11.52
C VAL A 111 5.31 -3.01 -11.01
N TRP A 112 6.41 -2.28 -10.80
CA TRP A 112 7.63 -2.81 -10.18
C TRP A 112 7.36 -3.40 -8.80
N LEU A 113 6.62 -2.69 -7.94
CA LEU A 113 6.26 -3.15 -6.60
C LEU A 113 5.49 -4.48 -6.62
N ASP A 114 4.53 -4.64 -7.55
CA ASP A 114 3.82 -5.92 -7.72
C ASP A 114 4.77 -7.05 -8.12
N TYR A 115 5.66 -6.77 -9.08
CA TYR A 115 6.68 -7.73 -9.53
C TYR A 115 7.63 -8.13 -8.39
N ALA A 116 8.20 -7.16 -7.67
CA ALA A 116 9.16 -7.38 -6.60
C ALA A 116 8.53 -8.21 -5.47
N ARG A 117 7.32 -7.86 -5.02
CA ARG A 117 6.60 -8.66 -4.02
C ARG A 117 6.33 -10.08 -4.50
N SER A 118 5.93 -10.26 -5.76
CA SER A 118 5.72 -11.60 -6.35
C SER A 118 7.00 -12.43 -6.36
N PHE A 119 8.13 -11.83 -6.71
CA PHE A 119 9.43 -12.50 -6.69
C PHE A 119 9.82 -12.94 -5.26
N GLN A 120 9.59 -12.10 -4.25
CA GLN A 120 9.95 -12.38 -2.86
C GLN A 120 9.04 -13.43 -2.19
N SER A 121 7.74 -13.47 -2.54
CA SER A 121 6.76 -14.26 -1.80
C SER A 121 6.61 -15.74 -2.22
N HIS A 122 7.34 -16.22 -3.24
CA HIS A 122 7.34 -17.60 -3.76
C HIS A 122 5.96 -18.21 -4.15
N ILE A 123 4.85 -17.52 -3.86
CA ILE A 123 3.48 -17.93 -4.13
C ILE A 123 3.03 -17.21 -5.40
N HIS A 124 3.32 -17.81 -6.54
CA HIS A 124 2.75 -17.42 -7.83
C HIS A 124 1.57 -18.34 -8.15
N GLN A 125 0.35 -17.83 -8.04
CA GLN A 125 -0.78 -18.30 -8.85
C GLN A 125 -1.14 -17.17 -9.80
N ASP A 126 -0.62 -17.25 -11.01
CA ASP A 126 -0.93 -16.29 -12.05
C ASP A 126 -2.40 -16.42 -12.48
N GLY A 127 -3.16 -15.34 -12.31
CA GLY A 127 -4.36 -15.12 -13.08
C GLY A 127 -3.98 -14.69 -14.49
N TYR A 128 -3.58 -15.63 -15.35
CA TYR A 128 -3.45 -15.36 -16.77
C TYR A 128 -4.84 -15.37 -17.41
N GLU A 129 -5.21 -14.29 -18.08
CA GLU A 129 -6.35 -14.30 -18.99
C GLU A 129 -5.84 -14.47 -20.43
N LEU A 130 -6.09 -15.65 -21.00
CA LEU A 130 -5.87 -15.90 -22.42
C LEU A 130 -7.04 -15.33 -23.23
N GLN A 131 -6.86 -14.14 -23.80
CA GLN A 131 -7.85 -13.60 -24.74
C GLN A 131 -7.56 -14.12 -26.15
N ARG A 132 -8.44 -14.99 -26.66
CA ARG A 132 -8.39 -15.46 -28.05
C ARG A 132 -8.99 -14.40 -28.97
N LYS A 133 -8.18 -13.70 -29.77
CA LYS A 133 -8.65 -12.77 -30.82
C LYS A 133 -8.40 -13.37 -32.21
N LYS A 134 -9.07 -12.83 -33.25
CA LYS A 134 -8.94 -13.30 -34.66
C LYS A 134 -7.49 -13.33 -35.19
N ASN A 135 -6.57 -12.62 -34.55
CA ASN A 135 -5.16 -12.50 -34.97
C ASN A 135 -4.16 -13.13 -33.97
N GLY A 136 -4.61 -14.04 -33.08
CA GLY A 136 -3.74 -14.77 -32.16
C GLY A 136 -4.14 -14.71 -30.69
N LEU A 137 -3.39 -15.42 -29.84
CA LEU A 137 -3.46 -15.34 -28.39
C LEU A 137 -2.67 -14.10 -27.93
N ARG A 138 -3.32 -13.20 -27.18
CA ARG A 138 -2.60 -12.14 -26.47
C ARG A 138 -2.72 -12.39 -24.98
N GLU A 139 -1.58 -12.53 -24.34
CA GLU A 139 -1.47 -12.71 -22.89
C GLU A 139 -1.50 -11.34 -22.22
N HIS A 140 -2.50 -11.13 -21.38
CA HIS A 140 -2.63 -9.95 -20.54
C HIS A 140 -2.45 -10.36 -19.08
N ARG A 141 -1.79 -9.50 -18.31
CA ARG A 141 -1.67 -9.64 -16.86
C ARG A 141 -2.29 -8.43 -16.17
N HIS A 142 -3.19 -8.71 -15.24
CA HIS A 142 -3.83 -7.68 -14.43
C HIS A 142 -2.95 -7.34 -13.22
N ILE A 143 -2.53 -6.08 -13.12
CA ILE A 143 -1.75 -5.57 -12.00
C ILE A 143 -2.69 -4.77 -11.09
N LYS A 144 -3.16 -5.43 -10.04
CA LYS A 144 -4.21 -4.91 -9.16
C LYS A 144 -3.81 -3.58 -8.50
N ILE A 145 -2.56 -3.48 -8.03
CA ILE A 145 -2.04 -2.27 -7.38
C ILE A 145 -1.88 -1.09 -8.35
N ALA A 146 -1.83 -1.34 -9.67
CA ALA A 146 -1.85 -0.30 -10.69
C ALA A 146 -3.27 -0.04 -11.23
N GLY A 147 -4.26 -0.89 -10.87
CA GLY A 147 -5.63 -0.83 -11.36
C GLY A 147 -5.75 -1.05 -12.88
N LYS A 148 -4.76 -1.71 -13.51
CA LYS A 148 -4.63 -1.80 -14.96
C LYS A 148 -4.21 -3.20 -15.40
N SER A 149 -4.64 -3.57 -16.61
CA SER A 149 -4.16 -4.77 -17.30
C SER A 149 -3.16 -4.38 -18.37
N PHE A 150 -2.02 -5.07 -18.39
CA PHE A 150 -0.91 -4.82 -19.30
C PHE A 150 -0.68 -6.03 -20.19
N GLN A 151 -0.14 -5.81 -21.39
CA GLN A 151 0.41 -6.92 -22.17
C GLN A 151 1.73 -7.40 -21.54
N VAL A 152 2.08 -8.67 -21.71
CA VAL A 152 3.34 -9.21 -21.13
C VAL A 152 4.58 -8.45 -21.64
N ASP A 153 4.63 -8.10 -22.93
CA ASP A 153 5.74 -7.34 -23.49
C ASP A 153 5.81 -5.90 -22.94
N GLU A 154 4.65 -5.29 -22.69
CA GLU A 154 4.54 -3.98 -22.05
C GLU A 154 5.05 -4.02 -20.61
N LEU A 155 4.71 -5.08 -19.85
CA LEU A 155 5.25 -5.28 -18.51
C LEU A 155 6.77 -5.39 -18.51
N ARG A 156 7.34 -6.17 -19.44
CA ARG A 156 8.80 -6.28 -19.56
C ARG A 156 9.46 -4.94 -19.82
N GLN A 157 8.89 -4.14 -20.72
CA GLN A 157 9.39 -2.79 -21.02
C GLN A 157 9.32 -1.87 -19.80
N ILE A 158 8.21 -1.90 -19.05
CA ILE A 158 8.06 -1.11 -17.82
C ILE A 158 9.10 -1.53 -16.77
N LEU A 159 9.26 -2.83 -16.53
CA LEU A 159 10.22 -3.34 -15.55
C LEU A 159 11.66 -2.98 -15.93
N ASP A 160 12.03 -3.12 -17.20
CA ASP A 160 13.36 -2.72 -17.68
C ASP A 160 13.58 -1.22 -17.58
N ALA A 161 12.57 -0.39 -17.91
CA ALA A 161 12.65 1.05 -17.77
C ALA A 161 12.84 1.47 -16.30
N VAL A 162 12.13 0.85 -15.37
CA VAL A 162 12.34 1.07 -13.93
C VAL A 162 13.77 0.69 -13.56
N ARG A 163 14.24 -0.52 -13.89
CA ARG A 163 15.60 -0.96 -13.55
C ARG A 163 16.69 -0.07 -14.14
N ALA A 164 16.54 0.35 -15.39
CA ALA A 164 17.48 1.22 -16.07
C ALA A 164 17.65 2.57 -15.36
N ARG A 165 16.57 3.17 -14.83
CA ARG A 165 16.63 4.41 -14.03
C ARG A 165 17.55 4.30 -12.81
N TYR A 166 17.73 3.10 -12.27
CA TYR A 166 18.54 2.83 -11.09
C TYR A 166 19.81 2.01 -11.40
N ALA A 167 20.31 2.12 -12.64
CA ALA A 167 21.50 1.39 -13.10
C ALA A 167 21.43 -0.12 -12.80
N TYR A 168 20.23 -0.70 -12.89
CA TYR A 168 19.94 -2.11 -12.62
C TYR A 168 20.23 -2.59 -11.19
N SER A 169 20.38 -1.67 -10.23
CA SER A 169 20.56 -2.00 -8.80
C SER A 169 19.22 -2.01 -8.06
N GLU A 170 18.76 -3.20 -7.64
CA GLU A 170 17.54 -3.34 -6.82
C GLU A 170 17.67 -2.64 -5.47
N THR A 171 18.85 -2.69 -4.85
CA THR A 171 19.13 -1.96 -3.62
C THR A 171 18.94 -0.45 -3.81
N ALA A 172 19.40 0.11 -4.94
CA ALA A 172 19.21 1.53 -5.23
C ALA A 172 17.72 1.91 -5.40
N ILE A 173 16.92 1.05 -6.05
CA ILE A 173 15.46 1.24 -6.14
C ILE A 173 14.85 1.25 -4.74
N THR A 174 15.24 0.27 -3.91
CA THR A 174 14.69 0.07 -2.57
C THR A 174 15.01 1.24 -1.65
N VAL A 175 16.25 1.73 -1.67
CA VAL A 175 16.69 2.89 -0.89
C VAL A 175 15.93 4.15 -1.30
N ASP A 176 15.81 4.42 -2.59
CA ASP A 176 15.05 5.58 -3.08
C ASP A 176 13.58 5.53 -2.67
N PHE A 177 12.94 4.35 -2.79
CA PHE A 177 11.56 4.16 -2.36
C PHE A 177 11.42 4.39 -0.85
N ALA A 178 12.29 3.79 -0.04
CA ALA A 178 12.28 3.95 1.41
C ALA A 178 12.41 5.43 1.83
N MET A 179 13.30 6.18 1.18
CA MET A 179 13.48 7.60 1.42
C MET A 179 12.24 8.42 1.02
N ARG A 180 11.71 8.22 -0.19
CA ARG A 180 10.51 8.95 -0.67
C ARG A 180 9.27 8.67 0.16
N LEU A 181 9.13 7.44 0.64
CA LEU A 181 7.93 6.99 1.35
C LEU A 181 7.98 7.24 2.86
N SER A 182 9.14 7.56 3.43
CA SER A 182 9.30 7.74 4.88
C SER A 182 8.29 8.73 5.48
N ALA A 183 8.15 9.92 4.89
CA ALA A 183 7.22 10.94 5.37
C ALA A 183 5.74 10.52 5.26
N PRO A 184 5.22 10.06 4.09
CA PRO A 184 3.81 9.65 3.99
C PRO A 184 3.49 8.39 4.83
N ILE A 185 4.42 7.42 4.95
CA ILE A 185 4.25 6.27 5.85
C ILE A 185 4.12 6.72 7.30
N ARG A 186 5.01 7.61 7.77
CA ARG A 186 4.96 8.15 9.12
C ARG A 186 3.63 8.85 9.40
N ARG A 187 3.13 9.63 8.44
CA ARG A 187 1.83 10.30 8.58
C ARG A 187 0.68 9.30 8.72
N LEU A 188 0.70 8.24 7.91
CA LEU A 188 -0.30 7.16 8.01
C LEU A 188 -0.21 6.44 9.36
N GLN A 189 1.00 6.18 9.85
CA GLN A 189 1.25 5.55 11.15
C GLN A 189 0.62 6.37 12.29
N GLU A 190 0.92 7.67 12.37
CA GLU A 190 0.40 8.57 13.41
C GLU A 190 -1.13 8.56 13.48
N LEU A 191 -1.80 8.51 12.32
CA LEU A 191 -3.26 8.48 12.24
C LEU A 191 -3.83 7.12 12.70
N LEU A 192 -3.20 6.01 12.33
CA LEU A 192 -3.61 4.68 12.77
C LEU A 192 -3.35 4.47 14.28
N GLU A 193 -2.26 5.00 14.82
CA GLU A 193 -2.00 5.01 16.26
C GLU A 193 -3.00 5.86 17.03
N ALA A 194 -3.42 7.00 16.46
CA ALA A 194 -4.47 7.82 17.04
C ALA A 194 -5.81 7.08 17.04
N LEU A 195 -6.14 6.37 15.96
CA LEU A 195 -7.33 5.51 15.89
C LEU A 195 -7.30 4.44 16.97
N HIS A 196 -6.16 3.77 17.15
CA HIS A 196 -6.03 2.68 18.10
C HIS A 196 -6.13 3.13 19.57
N ARG A 197 -5.71 4.36 19.88
CA ARG A 197 -5.85 4.96 21.21
C ARG A 197 -7.28 5.36 21.57
N LEU A 198 -8.17 5.43 20.58
CA LEU A 198 -9.60 5.74 20.79
C LEU A 198 -10.44 4.48 21.01
N GLY A 199 -9.90 3.29 20.69
CA GLY A 199 -10.47 1.96 20.91
C GLY A 199 -10.15 1.42 22.29
#